data_AF-A0A931AEM4-F1
#
_entry.id   AF-A0A931AEM4-F1
#
_cell.length_a   1.000
_cell.length_b   1.000
_cell.length_c   1.000
_cell.angle_alpha   90.00
_cell.angle_beta   90.00
_cell.angle_gamma   90.00
#
_symmetry.space_group_name_H-M   'P 1'
#
loop_
_entity.id
_entity.type
_entity.pdbx_description
1 polymer ?
#
loop_
_entity_poly.entity_id
_entity_poly.type
_entity_poly.pdbx_seq_one_letter_code
_entity_poly.pdbx_strand_id
1 'polypeptide(L)' 'MEIRPNAYAWRQVPDEIERRIEAGQHQPGMPIPAERRMAEELGVSIKTVRRAVGELRDEGVLETLPQKGTFVVDHQGG' A
#
# COMPACT_ATOMS: atom_id res chain seq x y z
N MET A 1 -16.32 5.48 8.76
CA MET A 1 -15.13 6.30 9.09
C MET A 1 -14.91 7.24 7.91
N GLU A 2 -15.23 8.53 8.09
CA GLU A 2 -15.14 9.55 7.04
C GLU A 2 -13.69 10.01 6.91
N ILE A 3 -13.07 9.75 5.77
CA ILE A 3 -11.73 10.26 5.44
C ILE A 3 -11.83 11.78 5.34
N ARG A 4 -11.37 12.50 6.37
CA ARG A 4 -11.37 13.96 6.37
C ARG A 4 -10.22 14.49 5.50
N PRO A 5 -10.47 15.50 4.65
CA PRO A 5 -9.45 16.09 3.78
C PRO A 5 -8.61 17.09 4.58
N ASN A 6 -7.67 16.59 5.40
CA ASN A 6 -6.63 17.45 5.98
C ASN A 6 -5.37 16.64 6.31
N ALA A 7 -4.27 16.95 5.62
CA ALA A 7 -2.85 16.72 5.94
C ALA A 7 -2.34 15.34 6.42
N TYR A 8 -3.20 14.34 6.67
CA TYR A 8 -2.84 13.03 7.25
C TYR A 8 -3.19 11.83 6.36
N ALA A 9 -3.84 12.06 5.21
CA ALA A 9 -4.19 10.99 4.28
C ALA A 9 -2.95 10.19 3.82
N TRP A 10 -1.78 10.83 3.71
CA TRP A 10 -0.56 10.15 3.32
C TRP A 10 0.01 9.20 4.37
N ARG A 11 -0.28 9.45 5.65
CA ARG A 11 0.15 8.59 6.74
C ARG A 11 -0.81 7.43 6.96
N GLN A 12 -2.10 7.64 6.69
CA GLN A 12 -3.12 6.60 6.84
C GLN A 12 -3.20 5.62 5.66
N VAL A 13 -2.67 5.97 4.49
CA VAL A 13 -2.64 5.08 3.32
C VAL A 13 -1.75 3.85 3.55
N PRO A 14 -0.49 3.96 4.02
CA PRO A 14 0.32 2.79 4.33
C PRO A 14 -0.31 1.96 5.45
N ASP A 15 -0.72 2.58 6.57
CA ASP A 15 -1.44 1.90 7.67
C ASP A 15 -2.66 1.11 7.19
N GLU A 16 -3.49 1.67 6.29
CA GLU A 16 -4.68 0.99 5.75
C GLU A 16 -4.31 -0.14 4.78
N ILE A 17 -3.25 0.02 3.99
CA ILE A 17 -2.74 -1.05 3.11
C ILE A 17 -2.20 -2.19 3.96
N GLU A 18 -1.39 -1.88 4.98
CA GLU A 18 -0.88 -2.85 5.96
C GLU A 18 -2.03 -3.56 6.67
N ARG A 19 -3.00 -2.83 7.21
CA ARG A 19 -4.17 -3.43 7.85
C ARG A 19 -4.94 -4.39 6.95
N ARG A 20 -5.01 -4.12 5.65
CA ARG A 20 -5.67 -5.00 4.68
C ARG A 20 -4.83 -6.25 4.38
N ILE A 21 -3.51 -6.10 4.34
CA ILE A 21 -2.56 -7.21 4.25
C ILE A 21 -2.68 -8.09 5.51
N GLU A 22 -2.60 -7.49 6.69
CA GLU A 22 -2.76 -8.15 8.00
C GLU A 22 -4.14 -8.80 8.19
N ALA A 23 -5.20 -8.16 7.68
CA ALA A 23 -6.55 -8.72 7.68
C ALA A 23 -6.72 -9.91 6.70
N GLY A 24 -5.66 -10.29 5.98
CA GLY A 24 -5.65 -11.40 5.03
C GLY A 24 -6.34 -11.10 3.70
N GLN A 25 -6.66 -9.83 3.41
CA GLN A 25 -7.21 -9.44 2.10
C GLN A 25 -6.14 -9.48 1.00
N HIS A 26 -4.88 -9.26 1.38
CA HIS A 26 -3.73 -9.34 0.48
C HIS A 26 -2.71 -10.30 1.06
N GLN A 27 -2.64 -11.49 0.50
CA GLN A 27 -1.68 -12.50 0.94
C GLN A 27 -0.28 -12.15 0.43
N PRO A 28 0.76 -12.49 1.19
CA PRO A 28 2.13 -12.44 0.70
C PRO A 28 2.29 -13.22 -0.61
N GLY A 29 2.99 -12.62 -1.56
CA GLY A 29 3.15 -13.13 -2.92
C GLY A 29 2.00 -12.75 -3.88
N MET A 30 0.93 -12.09 -3.41
CA MET A 30 -0.07 -11.52 -4.32
C MET A 30 0.38 -10.18 -4.91
N PRO A 31 0.05 -9.92 -6.19
CA PRO A 31 0.21 -8.60 -6.77
C PRO A 31 -0.76 -7.62 -6.12
N ILE A 32 -0.27 -6.44 -5.75
CA ILE A 32 -1.13 -5.33 -5.33
C ILE A 32 -1.66 -4.57 -6.55
N PRO A 33 -2.79 -3.85 -6.42
CA PRO A 33 -3.26 -2.97 -7.48
C PRO A 33 -2.21 -1.92 -7.84
N ALA A 34 -2.20 -1.45 -9.09
CA ALA A 34 -1.29 -0.37 -9.48
C ALA A 34 -1.51 0.89 -8.61
N GLU A 35 -0.46 1.70 -8.41
CA GLU A 35 -0.52 2.92 -7.58
C GLU A 35 -1.68 3.84 -7.98
N ARG A 36 -1.97 3.91 -9.28
CA ARG A 36 -3.11 4.67 -9.83
C ARG A 36 -4.46 4.13 -9.37
N ARG A 37 -4.64 2.81 -9.40
CA ARG A 37 -5.88 2.13 -8.95
C ARG A 37 -6.10 2.36 -7.46
N MET A 38 -5.07 2.18 -6.65
CA MET A 38 -5.12 2.48 -5.22
C MET A 38 -5.46 3.95 -4.96
N ALA A 39 -4.91 4.87 -5.74
CA ALA A 39 -5.19 6.30 -5.60
C ALA A 39 -6.68 6.61 -5.87
N GLU A 40 -7.27 5.97 -6.89
CA GLU A 40 -8.69 6.08 -7.22
C GLU A 40 -9.58 5.44 -6.14
N GLU A 41 -9.23 4.24 -5.65
CA GLU A 41 -10.01 3.53 -4.62
C GLU A 41 -9.97 4.22 -3.25
N LEU A 42 -8.83 4.82 -2.89
CA LEU A 42 -8.63 5.52 -1.63
C LEU A 42 -9.00 7.01 -1.71
N GLY A 43 -9.28 7.54 -2.91
CA GLY A 43 -9.57 8.96 -3.14
C GLY A 43 -8.39 9.89 -2.83
N VAL A 44 -7.15 9.40 -2.97
CA VAL A 44 -5.92 10.14 -2.68
C VAL A 44 -5.12 10.43 -3.96
N SER A 45 -4.12 11.30 -3.87
CA SER A 45 -3.23 11.54 -5.00
C SER A 45 -2.30 10.35 -5.26
N ILE A 46 -2.00 10.05 -6.52
CA ILE A 46 -1.02 9.01 -6.90
C ILE A 46 0.36 9.23 -6.26
N LYS A 47 0.76 10.48 -6.05
CA LYS A 47 2.01 10.85 -5.33
C LYS A 47 2.01 10.36 -3.89
N THR A 48 0.84 10.36 -3.25
CA THR A 48 0.65 9.87 -1.89
C THR A 48 0.77 8.35 -1.85
N VAL A 49 0.09 7.64 -2.75
CA VAL A 49 0.20 6.18 -2.86
C VAL A 49 1.63 5.76 -3.19
N ARG A 50 2.28 6.43 -4.14
CA ARG A 50 3.66 6.14 -4.50
C ARG A 50 4.62 6.30 -3.33
N ARG A 51 4.39 7.30 -2.46
CA ARG A 51 5.17 7.47 -1.23
C ARG A 51 4.91 6.33 -0.24
N ALA A 52 3.65 5.99 0.00
CA ALA A 52 3.27 4.87 0.86
C ALA A 52 3.84 3.53 0.39
N VAL A 53 3.71 3.23 -0.92
CA VAL A 53 4.33 2.06 -1.55
C VAL A 53 5.84 2.10 -1.41
N GLY A 54 6.46 3.28 -1.50
CA GLY A 54 7.89 3.45 -1.27
C GLY A 54 8.31 3.11 0.16
N GLU A 55 7.57 3.57 1.16
CA GLU A 55 7.84 3.26 2.58
C GLU A 55 7.64 1.77 2.86
N LEU A 56 6.51 1.20 2.44
CA LEU A 56 6.25 -0.24 2.56
C LEU A 56 7.29 -1.11 1.83
N ARG A 57 7.90 -0.61 0.76
CA ARG A 57 9.04 -1.28 0.10
C ARG A 57 10.32 -1.20 0.92
N ASP A 58 10.57 -0.07 1.56
CA ASP A 58 11.72 0.12 2.45
C ASP A 58 11.61 -0.74 3.71
N GLU A 59 10.39 -0.88 4.22
CA GLU A 59 10.03 -1.75 5.35
C GLU A 59 9.99 -3.24 4.99
N GLY A 60 10.14 -3.60 3.70
CA GLY A 60 10.14 -4.98 3.24
C GLY A 60 8.76 -5.64 3.19
N VAL A 61 7.68 -4.86 3.27
CA VAL A 61 6.28 -5.29 3.14
C VAL A 61 5.86 -5.41 1.67
N LEU A 62 6.49 -4.67 0.77
CA LEU A 62 6.22 -4.71 -0.67
C LEU A 62 7.52 -4.87 -1.48
N GLU A 63 7.41 -5.50 -2.65
CA GLU A 63 8.51 -5.58 -3.62
C GLU A 63 7.97 -5.28 -5.01
N THR A 64 8.66 -4.38 -5.71
CA THR A 64 8.37 -4.11 -7.12
C THR A 64 9.28 -4.96 -7.98
N LEU A 65 8.68 -5.93 -8.66
CA LEU A 65 9.35 -6.75 -9.65
C LEU A 65 9.26 -6.07 -11.03
N PRO A 66 10.39 -5.81 -11.70
CA PRO A 66 10.39 -5.25 -13.05
C PRO A 66 9.59 -6.16 -14.00
N GLN A 67 8.74 -5.55 -14.82
CA GLN A 67 7.80 -6.22 -15.76
C GLN A 67 6.68 -7.07 -15.14
N LYS A 68 6.65 -7.27 -13.82
CA LYS A 68 5.59 -8.06 -13.15
C LYS A 68 4.65 -7.24 -12.28
N GLY A 69 5.08 -6.06 -11.82
CA GLY A 69 4.29 -5.17 -10.96
C GLY A 69 4.79 -5.16 -9.52
N THR A 70 3.96 -4.70 -8.60
CA THR A 70 4.28 -4.66 -7.16
C THR A 70 3.55 -5.78 -6.45
N PHE A 71 4.25 -6.48 -5.57
CA PHE A 71 3.77 -7.64 -4.84
C PHE A 71 3.91 -7.40 -3.34
N VAL A 72 3.02 -8.01 -2.55
CA VAL A 72 3.19 -8.08 -1.10
C VAL A 72 4.32 -9.04 -0.79
N VAL A 73 5.30 -8.58 -0.04
CA VAL A 73 6.36 -9.40 0.53
C VAL A 73 5.98 -9.65 1.97
N ASP A 74 6.04 -10.91 2.36
CA ASP A 74 5.61 -11.35 3.67
C ASP A 74 6.39 -10.63 4.78
N HIS A 75 5.71 -9.78 5.56
CA HIS A 75 6.22 -9.38 6.87
C HIS A 75 5.74 -10.41 7.90
N GLN A 76 6.23 -11.65 7.82
CA GLN A 76 6.36 -12.48 9.02
C GLN A 76 7.76 -12.28 9.58
N GLY A 77 7.88 -11.28 10.44
CA GLY A 77 9.11 -11.01 11.17
C GLY A 77 8.81 -10.52 12.59
N GLY A 78 8.31 -11.39 13.46
CA GLY A 78 8.18 -11.13 14.91
C GLY A 78 6.97 -11.75 15.56
#